data_AF-A0A2S7R0C5-F1
#
_entry.id   AF-A0A2S7R0C5-F1
#
_cell.length_a   1.000
_cell.length_b   1.000
_cell.length_c   1.000
_cell.angle_alpha   90.00
_cell.angle_beta   90.00
_cell.angle_gamma   90.00
#
_symmetry.space_group_name_H-M   'P 1'
#
loop_
_entity.id
_entity.type
_entity.pdbx_description
1 polymer ?
#
loop_
_entity_poly.entity_id
_entity_poly.type
_entity_poly.pdbx_seq_one_letter_code
_entity_poly.pdbx_strand_id
1 'polypeptide(L)'
;MFSFHTTFLPLFLLLASTTTATNTLTFHNLFSTPRLLQFVPVPSSYSIPQRLIPAHSSLSISAPSWNGLFKAVSPDTPEHGPETTVIGEGITFFDVSAIWNCCDNSGVHWMGSVEAGASGKGLQEQWNKANEKGEISGCRTFPCGGVYNLPDDAQTKSTREDEIMVVLGP
;
A
#
# COMPACT_ATOMS: atom_id res chain seq x y z
N MET A 1 58.90 -26.58 -23.50
CA MET A 1 57.60 -26.36 -24.18
C MET A 1 56.55 -27.08 -23.34
N PHE A 2 55.58 -26.50 -22.64
CA PHE A 2 54.94 -25.17 -22.67
C PHE A 2 54.56 -24.75 -21.23
N SER A 3 54.69 -23.46 -20.91
CA SER A 3 54.13 -22.86 -19.69
C SER A 3 52.75 -22.29 -20.04
N PHE A 4 51.69 -22.75 -19.35
CA PHE A 4 50.35 -22.17 -19.49
C PHE A 4 50.21 -21.02 -18.49
N HIS A 5 50.11 -19.79 -18.99
CA HIS A 5 49.68 -18.64 -18.20
C HIS A 5 48.17 -18.51 -18.28
N THR A 6 47.48 -18.88 -17.21
CA THR A 6 46.04 -18.66 -17.06
C THR A 6 45.82 -17.18 -16.73
N THR A 7 45.40 -16.39 -17.72
CA THR A 7 45.00 -14.99 -17.53
C THR A 7 43.63 -14.95 -16.87
N PHE A 8 43.57 -14.48 -15.62
CA PHE A 8 42.33 -14.26 -14.88
C PHE A 8 41.73 -12.91 -15.31
N LEU A 9 40.58 -12.93 -15.98
CA LEU A 9 39.86 -11.72 -16.38
C LEU A 9 38.86 -11.35 -15.26
N PRO A 10 39.01 -10.22 -14.55
CA PRO A 10 38.01 -9.82 -13.56
C PRO A 10 36.75 -9.33 -14.27
N LEU A 11 35.66 -10.11 -14.13
CA LEU A 11 34.32 -9.71 -14.56
C LEU A 11 33.79 -8.65 -13.59
N PHE A 12 33.88 -7.37 -13.97
CA PHE A 12 33.22 -6.28 -13.26
C PHE A 12 31.72 -6.32 -13.59
N LEU A 13 30.91 -6.85 -12.66
CA LEU A 13 29.46 -6.68 -12.67
C LEU A 13 29.15 -5.24 -12.24
N LEU A 14 28.72 -4.38 -13.18
CA LEU A 14 28.08 -3.11 -12.82
C LEU A 14 26.72 -3.41 -12.17
N LEU A 15 26.57 -3.07 -10.90
CA LEU A 15 25.27 -2.95 -10.27
C LEU A 15 24.54 -1.76 -10.91
N ALA A 16 23.47 -2.03 -11.66
CA ALA A 16 22.50 -1.00 -12.01
C ALA A 16 21.62 -0.75 -10.78
N SER A 17 21.95 0.29 -10.01
CA SER A 17 21.06 0.80 -8.96
C SER A 17 19.93 1.59 -9.61
N THR A 18 18.82 0.93 -9.94
CA THR A 18 17.58 1.63 -10.31
C THR A 18 16.86 2.09 -9.05
N THR A 19 17.33 3.15 -8.42
CA THR A 19 16.54 3.87 -7.42
C THR A 19 15.64 4.87 -8.15
N THR A 20 14.33 4.66 -8.10
CA THR A 20 13.26 5.68 -8.00
C THR A 20 11.88 5.03 -8.12
N ALA A 21 11.41 4.43 -7.03
CA ALA A 21 9.98 4.42 -6.73
C ALA A 21 9.82 5.33 -5.52
N THR A 22 9.30 6.54 -5.71
CA THR A 22 9.16 7.55 -4.65
C THR A 22 7.87 7.38 -3.85
N ASN A 23 6.96 6.46 -4.23
CA ASN A 23 5.80 6.06 -3.43
C ASN A 23 5.40 4.63 -3.77
N THR A 24 5.22 3.78 -2.76
CA THR A 24 4.81 2.38 -2.90
C THR A 24 3.55 2.10 -2.07
N LEU A 25 2.61 1.38 -2.67
CA LEU A 25 1.47 0.78 -1.98
C LEU A 25 1.72 -0.72 -1.81
N THR A 26 1.84 -1.20 -0.58
CA THR A 26 1.98 -2.63 -0.29
C THR A 26 0.70 -3.17 0.33
N PHE A 27 0.02 -4.04 -0.41
CA PHE A 27 -1.25 -4.64 -0.01
C PHE A 27 -1.01 -6.00 0.64
N HIS A 28 -1.70 -6.27 1.75
CA HIS A 28 -1.73 -7.57 2.41
C HIS A 28 -3.17 -8.07 2.47
N ASN A 29 -3.46 -9.16 1.75
CA ASN A 29 -4.78 -9.77 1.76
C ASN A 29 -4.87 -10.84 2.85
N LEU A 30 -5.58 -10.56 3.93
CA LEU A 30 -5.81 -11.51 5.02
C LEU A 30 -7.01 -12.42 4.78
N PHE A 31 -7.87 -12.08 3.80
CA PHE A 31 -9.00 -12.94 3.44
C PHE A 31 -8.52 -14.28 2.88
N SER A 32 -9.35 -15.30 3.10
CA SER A 32 -9.25 -16.62 2.45
C SER A 32 -9.73 -16.63 1.00
N THR A 33 -10.11 -15.47 0.46
CA THR A 33 -10.57 -15.28 -0.92
C THR A 33 -9.76 -14.16 -1.59
N PRO A 34 -9.61 -14.18 -2.92
CA PRO A 34 -8.94 -13.10 -3.63
C PRO A 34 -9.70 -11.78 -3.51
N ARG A 35 -8.98 -10.67 -3.73
CA ARG A 35 -9.56 -9.33 -3.86
C ARG A 35 -9.10 -8.68 -5.16
N LEU A 36 -10.01 -7.94 -5.78
CA LEU A 36 -9.73 -7.11 -6.94
C LEU A 36 -9.50 -5.67 -6.46
N LEU A 37 -8.27 -5.19 -6.61
CA LEU A 37 -7.90 -3.81 -6.37
C LEU A 37 -8.32 -2.96 -7.57
N GLN A 38 -9.11 -1.92 -7.31
CA GLN A 38 -9.60 -0.98 -8.33
C GLN A 38 -9.19 0.44 -7.95
N PHE A 39 -8.47 1.11 -8.85
CA PHE A 39 -7.91 2.44 -8.65
C PHE A 39 -8.65 3.46 -9.51
N VAL A 40 -8.91 4.63 -8.93
CA VAL A 40 -9.52 5.80 -9.55
C VAL A 40 -8.56 6.96 -9.32
N PRO A 41 -7.72 7.31 -10.31
CA PRO A 41 -6.80 8.42 -10.19
C PRO A 41 -7.56 9.76 -10.23
N VAL A 42 -7.03 10.79 -9.57
CA VAL A 42 -7.45 12.17 -9.87
C VAL A 42 -7.04 12.54 -11.30
N PRO A 43 -7.71 13.51 -11.95
CA PRO A 43 -7.32 13.94 -13.30
C PRO A 43 -5.83 14.29 -13.39
N SER A 44 -5.18 13.82 -14.46
CA SER A 44 -3.75 14.02 -14.73
C SER A 44 -2.76 13.30 -13.79
N SER A 45 -3.24 12.46 -12.86
CA SER A 45 -2.37 11.56 -12.08
C SER A 45 -1.98 10.31 -12.89
N TYR A 46 -0.89 9.66 -12.46
CA TYR A 46 -0.55 8.30 -12.91
C TYR A 46 -1.76 7.37 -12.81
N SER A 47 -1.94 6.46 -13.78
CA SER A 47 -3.05 5.50 -13.78
C SER A 47 -2.55 4.12 -13.41
N ILE A 48 -3.04 3.58 -12.29
CA ILE A 48 -2.76 2.22 -11.85
C ILE A 48 -3.86 1.30 -12.42
N PRO A 49 -3.53 0.27 -13.23
CA PRO A 49 -4.55 -0.66 -13.70
C PRO A 49 -5.01 -1.57 -12.56
N GLN A 50 -6.21 -2.16 -12.70
CA GLN A 50 -6.72 -3.10 -11.70
C GLN A 50 -5.75 -4.26 -11.45
N ARG A 51 -5.74 -4.77 -10.22
CA ARG A 51 -4.86 -5.88 -9.81
C ARG A 51 -5.63 -6.90 -8.98
N LEU A 52 -5.46 -8.17 -9.31
CA LEU A 52 -5.94 -9.25 -8.46
C LEU A 52 -4.88 -9.58 -7.42
N ILE A 53 -5.25 -9.59 -6.14
CA ILE A 53 -4.42 -10.09 -5.05
C ILE A 53 -4.99 -11.42 -4.56
N PRO A 54 -4.24 -12.55 -4.65
CA PRO A 54 -4.68 -13.84 -4.12
C PRO A 54 -4.99 -13.81 -2.62
N ALA A 55 -5.74 -14.81 -2.14
CA ALA A 55 -5.93 -15.04 -0.71
C ALA A 55 -4.59 -15.19 0.02
N HIS A 56 -4.49 -14.66 1.24
CA HIS A 56 -3.30 -14.79 2.11
C HIS A 56 -1.98 -14.40 1.43
N SER A 57 -2.01 -13.35 0.60
CA SER A 57 -0.85 -12.92 -0.19
C SER A 57 -0.59 -11.43 -0.06
N SER A 58 0.54 -10.99 -0.62
CA SER A 58 0.91 -9.57 -0.64
C SER A 58 1.28 -9.12 -2.05
N LEU A 59 1.00 -7.87 -2.35
CA LEU A 59 1.30 -7.23 -3.63
C LEU A 59 1.79 -5.81 -3.41
N SER A 60 2.99 -5.49 -3.87
CA SER A 60 3.51 -4.12 -3.88
C SER A 60 3.32 -3.49 -5.26
N ILE A 61 2.88 -2.24 -5.27
CA ILE A 61 2.66 -1.45 -6.48
C ILE A 61 3.44 -0.15 -6.33
N SER A 62 4.39 0.07 -7.25
CA SER A 62 5.02 1.38 -7.40
C SER A 62 4.01 2.36 -7.99
N ALA A 63 3.81 3.48 -7.29
CA ALA A 63 2.79 4.47 -7.57
C ALA A 63 3.41 5.88 -7.65
N PRO A 64 4.38 6.11 -8.56
CA PRO A 64 5.06 7.39 -8.66
C PRO A 64 4.06 8.48 -9.00
N SER A 65 4.06 9.56 -8.22
CA SER A 65 3.16 10.70 -8.38
C SER A 65 1.67 10.32 -8.47
N TRP A 66 1.28 9.18 -7.90
CA TRP A 66 -0.12 8.75 -7.89
C TRP A 66 -0.89 9.51 -6.82
N ASN A 67 -2.02 10.07 -7.21
CA ASN A 67 -3.02 10.62 -6.34
C ASN A 67 -4.38 10.08 -6.81
N GLY A 68 -5.19 9.61 -5.88
CA GLY A 68 -6.47 9.05 -6.23
C GLY A 68 -7.12 8.36 -5.07
N LEU A 69 -7.87 7.34 -5.44
CA LEU A 69 -8.83 6.66 -4.62
C LEU A 69 -8.74 5.18 -5.04
N PHE A 70 -8.67 4.20 -4.12
CA PHE A 70 -8.71 2.78 -4.48
C PHE A 70 -9.57 1.93 -3.55
N LYS A 71 -10.20 0.87 -4.08
CA LYS A 71 -10.97 -0.10 -3.30
C LYS A 71 -10.47 -1.53 -3.50
N ALA A 72 -10.72 -2.39 -2.53
CA ALA A 72 -10.49 -3.83 -2.61
C ALA A 72 -11.84 -4.56 -2.52
N VAL A 73 -12.29 -5.14 -3.63
CA VAL A 73 -13.62 -5.77 -3.73
C VAL A 73 -13.51 -7.26 -4.01
N SER A 74 -14.59 -8.01 -3.78
CA SER A 74 -14.70 -9.37 -4.30
C SER A 74 -14.64 -9.33 -5.84
N PRO A 75 -13.84 -10.20 -6.50
CA PRO A 75 -13.83 -10.31 -7.95
C PRO A 75 -15.20 -10.68 -8.55
N ASP A 76 -16.04 -11.37 -7.78
CA ASP A 76 -17.37 -11.83 -8.22
C ASP A 76 -18.45 -10.75 -8.07
N THR A 77 -18.22 -9.74 -7.25
CA THR A 77 -19.17 -8.63 -7.00
C THR A 77 -18.44 -7.28 -6.97
N PRO A 78 -17.91 -6.80 -8.11
CA PRO A 78 -17.03 -5.63 -8.17
C PRO A 78 -17.73 -4.27 -7.99
N GLU A 79 -19.06 -4.26 -7.90
CA GLU A 79 -19.90 -3.05 -7.99
C GLU A 79 -20.09 -2.28 -6.68
N HIS A 80 -19.52 -2.71 -5.55
CA HIS A 80 -19.63 -1.95 -4.30
C HIS A 80 -18.79 -0.67 -4.33
N GLY A 81 -19.34 0.43 -3.80
CA GLY A 81 -18.88 1.82 -3.95
C GLY A 81 -17.47 2.11 -3.38
N PRO A 82 -16.95 3.34 -3.59
CA PRO A 82 -15.57 3.69 -3.23
C PRO A 82 -15.40 3.91 -1.72
N GLU A 83 -14.35 3.34 -1.14
CA GLU A 83 -13.77 3.72 0.14
C GLU A 83 -12.30 3.97 -0.11
N THR A 84 -11.87 5.22 -0.02
CA THR A 84 -10.73 5.64 -0.83
C THR A 84 -9.84 6.68 -0.19
N THR A 85 -8.55 6.51 -0.49
CA THR A 85 -7.42 7.18 0.14
C THR A 85 -6.53 7.83 -0.90
N VAL A 86 -6.25 9.12 -0.66
CA VAL A 86 -5.33 9.98 -1.42
C VAL A 86 -3.86 9.58 -1.18
N ILE A 87 -2.97 9.89 -2.12
CA ILE A 87 -1.51 9.95 -1.93
C ILE A 87 -1.06 11.25 -2.62
N GLY A 88 -0.13 11.99 -2.01
CA GLY A 88 0.34 13.29 -2.52
C GLY A 88 1.85 13.43 -2.31
N GLU A 89 2.54 14.13 -3.21
CA GLU A 89 4.01 14.22 -3.17
C GLU A 89 4.53 15.19 -2.09
N GLY A 90 5.60 14.77 -1.41
CA GLY A 90 6.30 15.49 -0.34
C GLY A 90 5.84 15.11 1.07
N ILE A 91 4.52 15.16 1.31
CA ILE A 91 3.86 14.57 2.48
C ILE A 91 2.69 13.76 1.94
N THR A 92 2.72 12.45 2.19
CA THR A 92 1.65 11.55 1.79
C THR A 92 0.53 11.62 2.82
N PHE A 93 -0.65 12.08 2.42
CA PHE A 93 -1.86 12.05 3.25
C PHE A 93 -2.67 10.81 2.94
N PHE A 94 -3.18 10.10 3.95
CA PHE A 94 -3.95 8.87 3.75
C PHE A 94 -4.99 8.63 4.85
N ASP A 95 -6.11 8.00 4.52
CA ASP A 95 -7.14 7.53 5.46
C ASP A 95 -7.90 6.34 4.89
N VAL A 96 -8.38 5.45 5.75
CA VAL A 96 -9.47 4.53 5.39
C VAL A 96 -10.78 5.30 5.54
N SER A 97 -11.54 5.46 4.47
CA SER A 97 -12.80 6.21 4.47
C SER A 97 -14.00 5.28 4.47
N ALA A 98 -14.94 5.51 5.39
CA ALA A 98 -16.22 4.77 5.46
C ALA A 98 -17.45 5.68 5.22
N ILE A 99 -17.24 6.83 4.57
CA ILE A 99 -18.32 7.79 4.25
C ILE A 99 -19.42 7.16 3.40
N TRP A 100 -19.05 6.33 2.43
CA TRP A 100 -19.99 5.72 1.49
C TRP A 100 -20.63 4.45 2.05
N ASN A 101 -19.90 3.72 2.90
CA ASN A 101 -20.38 2.50 3.53
C ASN A 101 -19.74 2.31 4.92
N CYS A 102 -20.38 2.85 5.96
CA CYS A 102 -19.91 2.78 7.37
C CYS A 102 -19.49 1.40 7.88
N CYS A 103 -19.87 0.36 7.16
CA CYS A 103 -20.09 -0.96 7.67
C CYS A 103 -19.48 -2.03 6.72
N ASP A 104 -18.63 -1.61 5.77
CA ASP A 104 -17.87 -2.53 4.93
C ASP A 104 -16.81 -3.27 5.76
N ASN A 105 -16.97 -4.57 5.91
CA ASN A 105 -15.98 -5.44 6.54
C ASN A 105 -15.28 -6.36 5.53
N SER A 106 -15.47 -6.11 4.23
CA SER A 106 -15.03 -6.96 3.12
C SER A 106 -13.85 -6.39 2.31
N GLY A 107 -13.45 -5.15 2.61
CA GLY A 107 -12.40 -4.40 1.90
C GLY A 107 -11.17 -4.07 2.74
N VAL A 108 -10.75 -2.81 2.68
CA VAL A 108 -9.57 -2.28 3.40
C VAL A 108 -9.92 -2.09 4.87
N HIS A 109 -9.15 -2.70 5.77
CA HIS A 109 -9.34 -2.53 7.21
C HIS A 109 -8.36 -1.55 7.81
N TRP A 110 -7.12 -1.49 7.30
CA TRP A 110 -6.13 -0.54 7.80
C TRP A 110 -5.20 -0.01 6.73
N MET A 111 -4.70 1.19 6.98
CA MET A 111 -3.60 1.79 6.26
C MET A 111 -2.61 2.40 7.24
N GLY A 112 -1.32 2.27 6.95
CA GLY A 112 -0.25 2.77 7.80
C GLY A 112 1.03 3.02 7.04
N SER A 113 1.82 4.00 7.49
CA SER A 113 3.13 4.25 6.90
C SER A 113 4.18 3.29 7.45
N VAL A 114 5.00 2.75 6.56
CA VAL A 114 6.14 1.90 6.88
C VAL A 114 7.36 2.37 6.08
N GLU A 115 8.55 2.01 6.53
CA GLU A 115 9.77 2.26 5.77
C GLU A 115 9.78 1.37 4.53
N ALA A 116 10.37 1.87 3.44
CA ALA A 116 10.39 1.15 2.17
C ALA A 116 11.04 -0.23 2.28
N GLY A 117 10.34 -1.28 1.81
CA GLY A 117 10.84 -2.66 1.80
C GLY A 117 10.76 -3.37 3.15
N ALA A 118 10.00 -2.84 4.10
CA ALA A 118 9.78 -3.48 5.39
C ALA A 118 9.14 -4.87 5.24
N SER A 119 9.66 -5.86 5.97
CA SER A 119 9.14 -7.23 5.94
C SER A 119 9.42 -7.99 7.25
N GLY A 120 8.71 -9.10 7.44
CA GLY A 120 8.92 -10.00 8.59
C GLY A 120 8.74 -9.30 9.95
N LYS A 121 9.63 -9.58 10.91
CA LYS A 121 9.58 -8.95 12.24
C LYS A 121 9.75 -7.43 12.20
N GLY A 122 10.56 -6.92 11.26
CA GLY A 122 10.76 -5.49 11.09
C GLY A 122 9.47 -4.78 10.69
N LEU A 123 8.63 -5.42 9.87
CA LEU A 123 7.33 -4.86 9.49
C LEU A 123 6.40 -4.68 10.70
N GLN A 124 6.35 -5.66 11.61
CA GLN A 124 5.52 -5.56 12.82
C GLN A 124 6.00 -4.44 13.76
N GLU A 125 7.30 -4.29 13.93
CA GLU A 125 7.89 -3.23 14.75
C GLU A 125 7.58 -1.85 14.15
N GLN A 126 7.68 -1.71 12.83
CA GLN A 126 7.33 -0.48 12.13
C GLN A 126 5.83 -0.16 12.21
N TRP A 127 4.97 -1.18 12.10
CA TRP A 127 3.53 -1.01 12.29
C TRP A 127 3.21 -0.50 13.69
N ASN A 128 3.83 -1.08 14.73
CA ASN A 128 3.65 -0.63 16.11
C ASN A 128 4.11 0.83 16.28
N LYS A 129 5.25 1.19 15.69
CA LYS A 129 5.78 2.57 15.70
C LYS A 129 4.85 3.55 14.99
N ALA A 130 4.28 3.18 13.84
CA ALA A 130 3.28 3.99 13.13
C ALA A 130 2.03 4.19 14.01
N ASN A 131 1.57 3.13 14.69
CA ASN A 131 0.45 3.21 15.62
C ASN A 131 0.73 4.15 16.81
N GLU A 132 1.92 4.09 17.41
CA GLU A 132 2.33 4.99 18.49
C GLU A 132 2.36 6.47 18.06
N LYS A 133 2.69 6.74 16.80
CA LYS A 133 2.63 8.09 16.21
C LYS A 133 1.23 8.52 15.78
N GLY A 134 0.24 7.62 15.83
CA GLY A 134 -1.10 7.87 15.30
C GLY A 134 -1.17 7.88 13.77
N GLU A 135 -0.21 7.28 13.08
CA GLU A 135 -0.09 7.17 11.62
C GLU A 135 -0.80 5.90 11.09
N ILE A 136 -1.80 5.38 11.81
CA ILE A 136 -2.67 4.28 11.35
C ILE A 136 -4.09 4.82 11.20
N SER A 137 -4.69 4.54 10.04
CA SER A 137 -6.11 4.76 9.76
C SER A 137 -6.79 3.41 9.55
N GLY A 138 -8.06 3.31 9.91
CA GLY A 138 -8.84 2.08 9.83
C GLY A 138 -9.10 1.39 11.16
N CYS A 139 -9.74 0.22 11.09
CA CYS A 139 -10.10 -0.60 12.23
C CYS A 139 -10.41 -2.05 11.84
N ARG A 140 -10.45 -2.92 12.85
CA ARG A 140 -10.75 -4.36 12.68
C ARG A 140 -12.18 -4.65 12.27
N THR A 141 -13.11 -3.78 12.68
CA THR A 141 -14.54 -4.02 12.47
C THR A 141 -15.23 -2.69 12.33
N PHE A 142 -15.98 -2.56 11.25
CA PHE A 142 -16.74 -1.37 10.89
C PHE A 142 -18.18 -1.52 11.37
N PRO A 143 -18.80 -0.46 11.92
CA PRO A 143 -18.29 0.91 12.05
C PRO A 143 -17.32 1.12 13.23
N CYS A 144 -16.46 2.12 13.11
CA CYS A 144 -15.49 2.48 14.16
C CYS A 144 -15.08 3.97 14.07
N GLY A 145 -14.38 4.46 15.11
CA GLY A 145 -13.85 5.83 15.13
C GLY A 145 -12.47 6.01 14.48
N GLY A 146 -11.89 4.95 13.90
CA GLY A 146 -10.56 4.99 13.27
C GLY A 146 -10.59 5.34 11.78
N VAL A 147 -11.77 5.61 11.21
CA VAL A 147 -11.98 5.80 9.77
C VAL A 147 -12.56 7.17 9.49
N TYR A 148 -12.25 7.73 8.33
CA TYR A 148 -12.78 9.01 7.90
C TYR A 148 -14.27 8.89 7.57
N ASN A 149 -15.12 9.48 8.42
CA ASN A 149 -16.58 9.42 8.30
C ASN A 149 -17.24 10.77 7.97
N LEU A 150 -16.53 11.88 8.18
CA LEU A 150 -17.06 13.23 8.01
C LEU A 150 -15.96 14.17 7.48
N PRO A 151 -16.33 15.28 6.83
CA PRO A 151 -15.41 16.39 6.60
C PRO A 151 -14.68 16.79 7.89
N ASP A 152 -13.39 17.10 7.79
CA ASP A 152 -12.48 17.48 8.90
C ASP A 152 -12.23 16.40 9.97
N ASP A 153 -12.52 15.13 9.68
CA ASP A 153 -12.20 14.03 10.59
C ASP A 153 -10.68 13.84 10.75
N ALA A 154 -10.22 13.63 11.99
CA ALA A 154 -8.81 13.49 12.35
C ALA A 154 -8.17 12.16 11.87
N GLN A 155 -8.89 11.41 11.02
CA GLN A 155 -8.45 10.11 10.49
C GLN A 155 -7.65 10.22 9.21
N THR A 156 -7.59 11.39 8.57
CA THR A 156 -6.55 11.69 7.57
C THR A 156 -5.21 11.80 8.29
N LYS A 157 -4.36 10.80 8.04
CA LYS A 157 -3.00 10.73 8.54
C LYS A 157 -2.05 11.31 7.51
N SER A 158 -0.83 11.59 7.92
CA SER A 158 0.20 12.11 7.04
C SER A 158 1.54 11.49 7.38
N THR A 159 2.35 11.21 6.37
CA THR A 159 3.70 10.66 6.56
C THR A 159 4.70 11.28 5.58
N ARG A 160 5.98 11.15 5.91
CA ARG A 160 7.10 11.40 4.98
C ARG A 160 7.74 10.11 4.48
N GLU A 161 7.23 8.96 4.91
CA GLU A 161 7.70 7.68 4.39
C GLU A 161 7.19 7.47 2.95
N ASP A 162 7.99 6.78 2.15
CA ASP A 162 7.69 6.49 0.75
C ASP A 162 6.84 5.21 0.57
N GLU A 163 6.41 4.57 1.65
CA GLU A 163 5.59 3.35 1.60
C GLU A 163 4.37 3.41 2.52
N ILE A 164 3.22 3.08 1.95
CA ILE A 164 1.97 2.86 2.67
C ILE A 164 1.61 1.37 2.60
N MET A 165 1.53 0.75 3.77
CA MET A 165 1.00 -0.59 3.93
C MET A 165 -0.53 -0.53 4.02
N VAL A 166 -1.20 -1.41 3.28
CA VAL A 166 -2.66 -1.55 3.22
C VAL A 166 -3.03 -2.97 3.62
N VAL A 167 -3.90 -3.12 4.62
CA VAL A 167 -4.36 -4.42 5.10
C VAL A 167 -5.81 -4.64 4.68
N LEU A 168 -6.07 -5.75 3.98
CA LEU A 168 -7.39 -6.16 3.53
C LEU A 168 -7.92 -7.26 4.46
N GLY A 169 -9.09 -7.01 5.05
CA GLY A 169 -9.69 -7.89 6.05
C GLY A 169 -9.08 -7.77 7.45
N PRO A 170 -9.79 -8.30 8.46
CA PRO A 170 -9.40 -8.23 9.87
C PRO A 170 -8.35 -9.26 10.30
#